data_AF-A0A8T5SZJ6-F1
#
_entry.id   AF-A0A8T5SZJ6-F1
#
_cell.length_a   1.000
_cell.length_b   1.000
_cell.length_c   1.000
_cell.angle_alpha   90.00
_cell.angle_beta   90.00
_cell.angle_gamma   90.00
#
_symmetry.space_group_name_H-M   'P 1'
#
loop_
_entity.id
_entity.type
_entity.pdbx_description
1 polymer ?
#
loop_
_entity_poly.entity_id
_entity_poly.type
_entity_poly.pdbx_seq_one_letter_code
_entity_poly.pdbx_strand_id
1 'polypeptide(L)'
;MTLSAVCRYFNYYLVYQHHFFHTQNINSIKKRATTNKTTFTEYTYTGLLIVQQLFSLKRYAEIFPLLKQYENRLQRIEVLEMSIFMEAFTQVGAYKDGDPLGPALQYMAIKKCRLYGFSRLENKLLNYLQLQHKEITRAI
;
A
#
# COMPACT_ATOMS: atom_id res chain seq x y z
N MET A 1 1.96 12.05 -21.97
CA MET A 1 2.46 10.76 -21.42
C MET A 1 1.26 9.85 -21.16
N THR A 2 1.21 8.67 -21.76
CA THR A 2 0.02 7.80 -21.73
C THR A 2 -0.04 7.01 -20.41
N LEU A 3 -1.17 7.13 -19.70
CA LEU A 3 -1.60 6.32 -18.52
C LEU A 3 -1.22 4.82 -18.62
N SER A 4 -1.23 4.29 -19.84
CA SER A 4 -0.83 2.93 -20.23
C SER A 4 0.53 2.47 -19.70
N ALA A 5 1.55 3.34 -19.63
CA ALA A 5 2.88 2.92 -19.21
C ALA A 5 2.95 2.68 -17.69
N VAL A 6 2.35 3.57 -16.89
CA VAL A 6 2.32 3.46 -15.42
C VAL A 6 1.44 2.29 -14.98
N CYS A 7 0.28 2.09 -15.60
CA CYS A 7 -0.58 0.93 -15.32
C CYS A 7 0.10 -0.39 -15.71
N ARG A 8 0.79 -0.46 -16.85
CA ARG A 8 1.57 -1.65 -17.22
C ARG A 8 2.76 -1.87 -16.28
N TYR A 9 3.46 -0.82 -15.87
CA TYR A 9 4.54 -0.90 -14.89
C TYR A 9 4.03 -1.37 -13.52
N PHE A 10 2.90 -0.85 -13.05
CA PHE A 10 2.29 -1.25 -11.79
C PHE A 10 1.87 -2.73 -11.81
N ASN A 11 1.23 -3.17 -12.90
CA ASN A 11 0.85 -4.56 -13.08
C ASN A 11 2.07 -5.48 -13.22
N TYR A 12 3.14 -5.05 -13.91
CA TYR A 12 4.39 -5.81 -14.02
C TYR A 12 5.16 -5.89 -12.69
N TYR A 13 5.19 -4.81 -11.91
CA TYR A 13 5.90 -4.75 -10.62
C TYR A 13 5.15 -5.42 -9.47
N LEU A 14 3.81 -5.40 -9.49
CA LEU A 14 3.02 -6.28 -8.61
C LEU A 14 3.26 -7.76 -8.91
N VAL A 15 3.61 -8.11 -10.15
CA VAL A 15 3.82 -9.48 -10.63
C VAL A 15 5.23 -10.02 -10.37
N TYR A 16 6.30 -9.22 -10.45
CA TYR A 16 7.67 -9.77 -10.63
C TYR A 16 8.69 -9.62 -9.50
N GLN A 17 8.41 -9.00 -8.36
CA GLN A 17 9.49 -8.80 -7.36
C GLN A 17 9.12 -9.17 -5.92
N HIS A 18 9.23 -10.47 -5.65
CA HIS A 18 9.64 -10.97 -4.34
C HIS A 18 11.17 -10.84 -4.12
N HIS A 19 11.96 -10.58 -5.18
CA HIS A 19 13.42 -10.76 -5.16
C HIS A 19 14.29 -9.49 -5.29
N PHE A 20 13.75 -8.34 -5.71
CA PHE A 20 14.56 -7.13 -5.96
C PHE A 20 14.27 -5.97 -5.00
N PHE A 21 13.14 -6.00 -4.27
CA PHE A 21 12.81 -4.98 -3.27
C PHE A 21 13.39 -5.27 -1.89
N HIS A 22 13.98 -6.45 -1.69
CA HIS A 22 14.68 -6.77 -0.44
C HIS A 22 15.92 -5.88 -0.20
N THR A 23 16.39 -5.15 -1.22
CA THR A 23 17.67 -4.41 -1.19
C THR A 23 17.55 -2.89 -1.35
N GLN A 24 16.38 -2.31 -1.68
CA GLN A 24 16.27 -0.85 -1.71
C GLN A 24 16.00 -0.33 -0.30
N ASN A 25 16.94 0.40 0.27
CA ASN A 25 16.77 1.04 1.58
C ASN A 25 15.62 2.07 1.51
N ILE A 26 14.68 2.07 2.46
CA ILE A 26 13.60 3.07 2.58
C ILE A 26 14.12 4.50 2.35
N ASN A 27 15.33 4.80 2.82
CA ASN A 27 15.96 6.11 2.67
C ASN A 27 16.32 6.43 1.21
N SER A 28 16.71 5.44 0.41
CA SER A 28 16.98 5.62 -1.03
C SER A 28 15.69 5.93 -1.81
N ILE A 29 14.59 5.30 -1.42
CA ILE A 29 13.26 5.51 -2.03
C ILE A 29 12.74 6.91 -1.66
N LYS A 30 12.85 7.32 -0.38
CA LYS A 30 12.47 8.66 0.09
C LYS A 30 13.23 9.78 -0.65
N LYS A 31 14.54 9.63 -0.86
CA LYS A 31 15.35 10.63 -1.59
C LYS A 31 14.94 10.81 -3.05
N ARG A 32 14.42 9.77 -3.71
CA ARG A 32 13.89 9.88 -5.08
C ARG A 32 12.56 10.65 -5.13
N ALA A 33 11.68 10.48 -4.15
CA ALA A 33 10.39 11.19 -4.09
C ALA A 33 10.52 12.70 -3.86
N THR A 34 11.64 13.19 -3.31
CA THR A 34 11.85 14.62 -3.02
C THR A 34 12.36 15.45 -4.20
N THR A 35 12.55 14.86 -5.38
CA THR A 35 12.95 15.64 -6.57
C THR A 35 11.75 16.39 -7.15
N ASN A 36 11.88 17.70 -7.42
CA ASN A 36 10.82 18.59 -7.95
C ASN A 36 10.18 18.19 -9.31
N LYS A 37 10.49 17.02 -9.85
CA LYS A 37 9.99 16.50 -11.14
C LYS A 37 8.99 15.36 -10.99
N THR A 38 8.70 14.89 -9.77
CA THR A 38 7.77 13.77 -9.55
C THR A 38 6.31 14.21 -9.63
N THR A 39 5.53 13.51 -10.46
CA THR A 39 4.07 13.65 -10.53
C THR A 39 3.39 13.10 -9.27
N PHE A 40 2.14 13.50 -9.00
CA PHE A 40 1.39 13.00 -7.85
C PHE A 40 1.21 11.47 -7.87
N THR A 41 1.03 10.88 -9.05
CA THR A 41 0.95 9.42 -9.23
C THR A 41 2.27 8.73 -8.89
N GLU A 42 3.41 9.27 -9.32
CA GLU A 42 4.74 8.73 -8.97
C GLU A 42 5.04 8.87 -7.48
N TYR A 43 4.63 9.99 -6.88
CA TYR A 43 4.75 10.21 -5.44
C TYR A 43 3.93 9.19 -4.66
N THR A 44 2.67 8.96 -5.07
CA THR A 44 1.79 7.93 -4.49
C THR A 44 2.37 6.53 -4.64
N TYR A 45 2.88 6.20 -5.82
CA TYR A 45 3.54 4.92 -6.07
C TYR A 45 4.75 4.71 -5.16
N THR A 46 5.55 5.76 -4.96
CA THR A 46 6.68 5.72 -4.04
C THR A 46 6.23 5.49 -2.59
N GLY A 47 5.13 6.11 -2.17
CA GLY A 47 4.47 5.84 -0.90
C GLY A 47 4.09 4.37 -0.75
N LEU A 48 3.46 3.79 -1.75
CA LEU A 48 3.09 2.36 -1.77
C LEU A 48 4.29 1.42 -1.62
N LEU A 49 5.40 1.72 -2.29
CA LEU A 49 6.63 0.93 -2.17
C LEU A 49 7.18 0.97 -0.73
N ILE A 50 7.22 2.15 -0.12
CA ILE A 50 7.68 2.32 1.27
C ILE A 50 6.75 1.55 2.22
N VAL A 51 5.44 1.64 2.03
CA VAL A 51 4.46 0.94 2.86
C VAL A 51 4.62 -0.57 2.80
N GLN A 52 4.79 -1.14 1.60
CA GLN A 52 5.04 -2.57 1.44
C GLN A 52 6.30 -3.00 2.20
N GLN A 53 7.35 -2.18 2.13
CA GLN A 53 8.60 -2.47 2.83
C GLN A 53 8.47 -2.35 4.35
N LEU A 54 7.85 -1.28 4.86
CA LEU A 54 7.56 -1.11 6.28
C LEU A 54 6.73 -2.27 6.83
N PHE A 55 5.73 -2.72 6.07
CA PHE A 55 4.91 -3.87 6.43
C PHE A 55 5.75 -5.15 6.53
N SER A 56 6.61 -5.42 5.53
CA SER A 56 7.49 -6.59 5.54
C SER A 56 8.47 -6.60 6.72
N LEU A 57 8.88 -5.42 7.17
CA LEU A 57 9.74 -5.21 8.33
C LEU A 57 8.96 -5.14 9.65
N LYS A 58 7.64 -5.34 9.62
CA LYS A 58 6.73 -5.23 10.77
C LYS A 58 6.72 -3.86 11.46
N ARG A 59 7.17 -2.81 10.76
CA ARG A 59 7.23 -1.43 11.25
C ARG A 59 5.90 -0.72 11.01
N TYR A 60 4.82 -1.28 11.58
CA TYR A 60 3.46 -0.81 11.30
C TYR A 60 3.16 0.61 11.79
N ALA A 61 3.77 1.02 12.90
CA ALA A 61 3.61 2.36 13.47
C ALA A 61 4.03 3.48 12.48
N GLU A 62 4.88 3.18 11.51
CA GLU A 62 5.33 4.15 10.51
C GLU A 62 4.43 4.21 9.26
N ILE A 63 3.54 3.24 9.09
CA ILE A 63 2.64 3.17 7.92
C ILE A 63 1.58 4.26 8.02
N PHE A 64 0.93 4.40 9.17
CA PHE A 64 -0.13 5.38 9.36
C PHE A 64 0.30 6.84 9.10
N PRO A 65 1.36 7.38 9.75
CA PRO A 65 1.77 8.77 9.51
C PRO A 65 2.25 9.00 8.07
N LEU A 66 2.85 7.99 7.43
CA LEU A 66 3.23 8.05 6.03
C LEU A 66 2.01 8.15 5.11
N LEU A 67 0.92 7.44 5.45
CA LEU A 67 -0.27 7.34 4.62
C LEU A 67 -1.32 8.43 4.89
N LYS A 68 -1.32 9.00 6.10
CA LYS A 68 -2.24 10.06 6.52
C LYS A 68 -2.25 11.27 5.57
N GLN A 69 -1.10 11.60 5.00
CA GLN A 69 -0.99 12.69 4.00
C GLN A 69 -1.83 12.47 2.73
N TYR A 70 -2.23 11.21 2.46
CA TYR A 70 -3.02 10.83 1.30
C TYR A 70 -4.52 10.67 1.61
N GLU A 71 -4.93 10.63 2.87
CA GLU A 71 -6.31 10.33 3.30
C GLU A 71 -7.34 11.22 2.59
N ASN A 72 -7.12 12.53 2.58
CA ASN A 72 -7.99 13.50 1.90
C ASN A 72 -7.74 13.63 0.39
N ARG A 73 -6.81 12.83 -0.15
CA ARG A 73 -6.34 12.90 -1.54
C ARG A 73 -6.42 11.55 -2.26
N LEU A 74 -6.97 10.50 -1.65
CA LEU A 74 -7.11 9.17 -2.27
C LEU A 74 -7.88 9.24 -3.60
N GLN A 75 -8.90 10.09 -3.66
CA GLN A 75 -9.69 10.37 -4.86
C GLN A 75 -8.90 11.06 -6.00
N ARG A 76 -7.73 11.64 -5.71
CA ARG A 76 -6.84 12.25 -6.71
C ARG A 76 -5.87 11.25 -7.33
N ILE A 77 -5.83 10.02 -6.82
CA ILE A 77 -4.99 8.95 -7.36
C ILE A 77 -5.69 8.42 -8.61
N GLU A 78 -5.13 8.72 -9.79
CA GLU A 78 -5.72 8.34 -11.09
C GLU A 78 -5.80 6.82 -11.30
N VAL A 79 -4.93 6.05 -10.62
CA VAL A 79 -4.90 4.59 -10.70
C VAL A 79 -5.74 4.00 -9.57
N LEU A 80 -6.93 3.50 -9.91
CA LEU A 80 -7.89 2.96 -8.94
C LEU A 80 -7.30 1.86 -8.04
N GLU A 81 -6.52 0.94 -8.61
CA GLU A 81 -5.84 -0.12 -7.84
C GLU A 81 -4.89 0.45 -6.78
N MET A 82 -4.15 1.51 -7.10
CA MET A 82 -3.26 2.19 -6.14
C MET A 82 -4.08 2.85 -5.04
N SER A 83 -5.20 3.50 -5.39
CA SER A 83 -6.09 4.15 -4.43
C SER A 83 -6.65 3.14 -3.42
N ILE A 84 -7.14 2.00 -3.90
CA ILE A 84 -7.66 0.92 -3.03
C ILE A 84 -6.55 0.29 -2.18
N PHE A 85 -5.35 0.12 -2.74
CA PHE A 85 -4.20 -0.37 -1.97
C PHE A 85 -3.85 0.60 -0.83
N MET A 86 -3.75 1.89 -1.13
CA MET A 86 -3.47 2.94 -0.14
C MET A 86 -4.56 2.96 0.94
N GLU A 87 -5.83 2.92 0.54
CA GLU A 87 -6.97 2.85 1.46
C GLU A 87 -6.81 1.67 2.42
N ALA A 88 -6.57 0.46 1.91
CA ALA A 88 -6.44 -0.73 2.73
C ALA A 88 -5.30 -0.61 3.76
N PHE A 89 -4.15 -0.06 3.38
CA PHE A 89 -2.99 0.06 4.27
C PHE A 89 -3.08 1.22 5.25
N THR A 90 -3.81 2.30 4.93
CA THR A 90 -4.13 3.35 5.90
C THR A 90 -4.87 2.73 7.10
N GLN A 91 -5.79 1.81 6.83
CA GLN A 91 -6.58 1.14 7.87
C GLN A 91 -5.76 0.16 8.73
N VAL A 92 -4.74 -0.48 8.15
CA VAL A 92 -3.76 -1.29 8.91
C VAL A 92 -3.02 -0.40 9.91
N GLY A 93 -2.57 0.76 9.45
CA GLY A 93 -1.91 1.74 10.30
C GLY A 93 -2.84 2.26 11.41
N ALA A 94 -4.07 2.64 11.06
CA ALA A 94 -5.07 3.15 12.00
C ALA A 94 -5.40 2.13 13.10
N TYR A 95 -5.56 0.85 12.75
CA TYR A 95 -5.81 -0.21 13.74
C TYR A 95 -4.67 -0.34 14.74
N LYS A 96 -3.42 -0.27 14.27
CA LYS A 96 -2.24 -0.33 15.14
C LYS A 96 -2.06 0.92 15.99
N ASP A 97 -2.66 2.04 15.59
CA ASP A 97 -2.73 3.29 16.34
C ASP A 97 -3.93 3.36 17.30
N GLY A 98 -4.73 2.28 17.39
CA GLY A 98 -5.83 2.13 18.34
C GLY A 98 -7.24 2.31 17.77
N ASP A 99 -7.40 2.51 16.46
CA ASP A 99 -8.73 2.55 15.83
C ASP A 99 -9.33 1.14 15.66
N PRO A 100 -10.34 0.75 16.46
CA PRO A 100 -10.88 -0.60 16.42
C PRO A 100 -11.62 -0.92 15.10
N LEU A 101 -11.98 0.07 14.29
CA LEU A 101 -12.67 -0.12 13.01
C LEU A 101 -11.72 -0.45 11.86
N GLY A 102 -10.41 -0.24 12.02
CA GLY A 102 -9.41 -0.45 10.98
C GLY A 102 -9.51 -1.81 10.27
N PRO A 103 -9.68 -2.96 10.95
CA PRO A 103 -9.81 -4.26 10.28
C PRO A 103 -11.07 -4.36 9.42
N ALA A 104 -12.19 -3.80 9.88
CA ALA A 104 -13.45 -3.80 9.13
C ALA A 104 -13.33 -2.93 7.86
N LEU A 105 -12.71 -1.75 7.98
CA LEU A 105 -12.46 -0.84 6.86
C LEU A 105 -11.43 -1.41 5.87
N GLN A 106 -10.41 -2.10 6.36
CA GLN A 106 -9.47 -2.86 5.51
C GLN A 106 -10.21 -3.94 4.72
N TYR A 107 -11.16 -4.65 5.34
CA TYR A 107 -11.97 -5.65 4.66
C TYR A 107 -12.90 -5.04 3.60
N MET A 108 -13.42 -3.82 3.83
CA MET A 108 -14.18 -3.08 2.82
C MET A 108 -13.33 -2.74 1.59
N ALA A 109 -12.07 -2.33 1.78
CA ALA A 109 -11.14 -2.10 0.68
C ALA A 109 -10.87 -3.40 -0.12
N ILE A 110 -10.74 -4.54 0.56
CA ILE A 110 -10.61 -5.85 -0.08
C ILE A 110 -11.87 -6.19 -0.91
N LYS A 111 -13.07 -5.92 -0.38
CA LYS A 111 -14.32 -6.10 -1.14
C LYS A 111 -14.38 -5.23 -2.39
N LYS A 112 -13.88 -3.99 -2.33
CA LYS A 112 -13.78 -3.12 -3.51
C LYS A 112 -12.92 -3.77 -4.61
N CYS A 113 -11.80 -4.39 -4.26
CA CYS A 113 -10.98 -5.14 -5.24
C CYS A 113 -11.80 -6.20 -5.98
N ARG A 114 -12.65 -6.95 -5.27
CA ARG A 114 -13.52 -7.96 -5.86
C ARG A 114 -14.54 -7.36 -6.82
N LEU A 115 -15.19 -6.26 -6.41
CA LEU A 115 -16.17 -5.55 -7.24
C LEU A 115 -15.58 -5.05 -8.56
N TYR A 116 -14.34 -4.57 -8.53
CA TYR A 116 -13.64 -4.06 -9.71
C TYR A 116 -12.86 -5.14 -10.49
N GLY A 117 -12.90 -6.40 -10.08
CA GLY A 117 -12.19 -7.50 -10.75
C GLY A 117 -10.67 -7.51 -10.52
N PHE A 118 -10.15 -6.79 -9.53
CA PHE A 118 -8.73 -6.74 -9.17
C PHE A 118 -8.30 -7.95 -8.32
N SER A 119 -8.52 -9.16 -8.83
CA SER A 119 -8.26 -10.43 -8.14
C SER A 119 -6.83 -10.55 -7.59
N ARG A 120 -5.84 -10.02 -8.31
CA ARG A 120 -4.44 -10.00 -7.86
C ARG A 120 -4.24 -9.15 -6.61
N LEU A 121 -4.83 -7.95 -6.61
CA LEU A 121 -4.75 -7.04 -5.47
C LEU A 121 -5.54 -7.59 -4.27
N GLU A 122 -6.73 -8.13 -4.52
CA GLU A 122 -7.55 -8.82 -3.52
C GLU A 122 -6.73 -9.90 -2.79
N ASN A 123 -6.13 -10.84 -3.54
CA ASN A 123 -5.32 -11.92 -2.98
C ASN A 123 -4.12 -11.40 -2.17
N LYS A 124 -3.46 -10.33 -2.66
CA LYS A 124 -2.33 -9.72 -1.96
C LYS A 124 -2.76 -9.09 -0.64
N LEU A 125 -3.87 -8.36 -0.62
CA LEU A 125 -4.41 -7.76 0.61
C LEU A 125 -4.92 -8.81 1.60
N LEU A 126 -5.55 -9.89 1.12
CA LEU A 126 -5.94 -11.02 1.95
C LEU A 126 -4.73 -11.69 2.61
N ASN A 127 -3.63 -11.87 1.89
CA ASN A 127 -2.38 -12.40 2.46
C ASN A 127 -1.85 -11.48 3.57
N TYR A 128 -1.83 -10.16 3.35
CA TYR A 128 -1.44 -9.21 4.40
C TYR A 128 -2.33 -9.27 5.63
N LEU A 129 -3.65 -9.41 5.47
CA LEU A 129 -4.58 -9.59 6.58
C LEU A 129 -4.29 -10.89 7.36
N GLN A 130 -4.02 -12.00 6.66
CA GLN A 130 -3.65 -13.27 7.29
C GLN A 130 -2.33 -13.17 8.07
N LEU A 131 -1.33 -12.47 7.51
CA LEU A 131 -0.06 -12.24 8.20
C LEU A 131 -0.27 -11.45 9.49
N GLN A 132 -1.11 -10.41 9.49
CA GLN A 132 -1.44 -9.63 10.69
C GLN A 132 -2.14 -10.50 11.75
N HIS A 133 -3.13 -11.31 11.36
CA HIS A 133 -3.81 -12.21 12.29
C HIS A 133 -2.85 -13.21 12.94
N LYS A 134 -1.94 -13.81 12.15
CA LYS A 134 -0.94 -14.75 12.68
C LYS A 134 -0.04 -14.13 13.74
N GLU A 135 0.22 -12.82 13.67
CA GLU A 135 1.00 -12.12 14.69
C GLU A 135 0.20 -11.88 15.96
N ILE A 136 -1.09 -11.53 15.84
CA ILE A 136 -1.97 -11.36 17.01
C ILE A 136 -2.07 -12.70 17.76
N THR A 137 -2.30 -13.81 17.05
CA THR A 137 -2.46 -15.14 17.68
C THR A 137 -1.18 -15.67 18.32
N ARG A 138 0.01 -15.21 17.90
CA ARG A 138 1.29 -15.63 18.49
C ARG A 138 1.73 -14.77 19.68
N ALA A 139 1.12 -13.60 19.87
CA ALA A 139 1.41 -12.69 20.97
C ALA A 139 0.51 -12.95 22.20
N ILE A 140 -0.47 -13.84 22.06
CA ILE A 140 -1.34 -14.36 23.11
C ILE A 140 -0.77 -15.71 23.56
#